data_AF-A0A6J5ULU1-F1
#
_entry.id   AF-A0A6J5ULU1-F1
#
_cell.length_a   1.000
_cell.length_b   1.000
_cell.length_c   1.000
_cell.angle_alpha   90.00
_cell.angle_beta   90.00
_cell.angle_gamma   90.00
#
_symmetry.space_group_name_H-M   'P 1'
#
loop_
_entity.id
_entity.type
_entity.pdbx_description
1 polymer ?
#
loop_
_entity_poly.entity_id
_entity_poly.type
_entity_poly.pdbx_seq_one_letter_code
_entity_poly.pdbx_strand_id
1 'polypeptide(L)'
;MGSDHCPILVETESRIRRGCKPFKFEASWTSDPECREVIDRSWRRKFHGTRMHVWGRKIKGCRVDLQKWSDGKFLNNRKIANSLLVELDQLQLNWDANYGKIGQVRNKLNDVWRHEELYWKQRAKTKWLKEGDENTTFFHNSTVHKKRRNQIARIKKPKWRLGV
;
A
#
# COMPACT_ATOMS: atom_id res chain seq x y z
N MET A 1 -19.61 -33.48 46.40
CA MET A 1 -20.15 -32.23 45.83
C MET A 1 -18.96 -31.39 45.35
N GLY A 2 -18.45 -31.69 44.16
CA GLY A 2 -17.33 -30.96 43.56
C GLY A 2 -17.86 -29.73 42.86
N SER A 3 -17.35 -28.56 43.22
CA SER A 3 -17.74 -27.30 42.60
C SER A 3 -17.07 -27.18 41.23
N ASP A 4 -17.87 -27.15 40.16
CA ASP A 4 -17.43 -26.86 38.80
C ASP A 4 -17.02 -25.38 38.70
N HIS A 5 -15.87 -25.07 39.28
CA HIS A 5 -15.22 -23.78 39.09
C HIS A 5 -14.59 -23.74 37.70
N CYS A 6 -15.33 -23.25 36.71
CA CYS A 6 -14.77 -22.87 35.43
C CYS A 6 -14.09 -21.49 35.58
N PRO A 7 -12.76 -21.38 35.52
CA PRO A 7 -12.09 -20.10 35.64
C PRO A 7 -12.42 -19.19 34.45
N ILE A 8 -12.85 -17.96 34.72
CA ILE A 8 -13.05 -16.95 33.68
C ILE A 8 -11.68 -16.40 33.30
N LEU A 9 -11.23 -16.75 32.08
CA LEU A 9 -10.03 -16.17 31.49
C LEU A 9 -10.34 -14.76 30.96
N VAL A 10 -9.92 -13.73 31.69
CA VAL A 10 -10.03 -12.34 31.25
C VAL A 10 -8.72 -11.93 30.59
N GLU A 11 -8.70 -11.88 29.26
CA GLU A 11 -7.59 -11.33 28.49
C GLU A 11 -7.68 -9.79 28.52
N THR A 12 -6.84 -9.16 29.36
CA THR A 12 -6.82 -7.70 29.58
C THR A 12 -6.07 -6.94 28.49
N GLU A 13 -5.28 -7.64 27.67
CA GLU A 13 -4.68 -7.09 26.47
C GLU A 13 -5.69 -7.08 25.33
N SER A 14 -6.15 -5.90 24.93
CA SER A 14 -6.86 -5.76 23.67
C SER A 14 -5.90 -6.13 22.53
N ARG A 15 -5.91 -7.39 22.09
CA ARG A 15 -5.35 -7.74 20.77
C ARG A 15 -6.15 -6.94 19.76
N ILE A 16 -5.61 -5.80 19.33
CA ILE A 16 -6.16 -5.03 18.22
C ILE A 16 -6.11 -5.99 17.04
N ARG A 17 -7.23 -6.67 16.76
CA ARG A 17 -7.38 -7.50 15.58
C ARG A 17 -7.24 -6.56 14.41
N ARG A 18 -6.05 -6.51 13.81
CA ARG A 18 -5.81 -5.78 12.57
C ARG A 18 -6.70 -6.46 11.54
N GLY A 19 -7.85 -5.86 11.23
CA GLY A 19 -8.72 -6.36 10.18
C GLY A 19 -7.93 -6.50 8.87
N CYS A 20 -8.42 -7.37 7.98
CA CYS A 20 -7.83 -7.51 6.64
C CYS A 20 -7.72 -6.13 5.99
N LYS A 21 -6.50 -5.75 5.58
CA LYS A 21 -6.28 -4.46 4.93
C LYS A 21 -7.15 -4.40 3.66
N PRO A 22 -8.02 -3.40 3.51
CA PRO A 22 -8.82 -3.27 2.31
C PRO A 22 -7.87 -3.03 1.13
N PHE A 23 -8.18 -3.67 0.00
CA PHE A 23 -7.45 -3.42 -1.24
C PHE A 23 -7.64 -1.98 -1.68
N LYS A 24 -6.54 -1.37 -2.13
CA LYS A 24 -6.53 -0.04 -2.73
C LYS A 24 -5.69 -0.13 -3.98
N PHE A 25 -6.28 0.27 -5.09
CA PHE A 25 -5.55 0.42 -6.34
C PHE A 25 -4.62 1.64 -6.21
N GLU A 26 -3.35 1.49 -6.54
CA GLU A 26 -2.41 2.62 -6.54
C GLU A 26 -2.29 3.21 -7.95
N ALA A 27 -2.42 4.53 -8.07
CA ALA A 27 -2.34 5.21 -9.36
C ALA A 27 -0.95 5.06 -10.00
N SER A 28 0.10 4.91 -9.20
CA SER A 28 1.46 4.65 -9.67
C SER A 28 1.59 3.34 -10.46
N TRP A 29 0.67 2.39 -10.27
CA TRP A 29 0.67 1.14 -11.03
C TRP A 29 0.39 1.36 -12.52
N THR A 30 -0.38 2.38 -12.90
CA THR A 30 -0.71 2.61 -14.32
C THR A 30 0.47 3.10 -15.15
N SER A 31 1.52 3.60 -14.51
CA SER A 31 2.76 4.00 -15.19
C SER A 31 3.56 2.79 -15.69
N ASP A 32 3.29 1.61 -15.14
CA ASP A 32 3.98 0.38 -15.50
C ASP A 32 3.17 -0.38 -16.57
N PRO A 33 3.76 -0.70 -17.74
CA PRO A 33 3.04 -1.41 -18.80
C PRO A 33 2.54 -2.79 -18.35
N GLU A 34 3.25 -3.47 -17.44
CA GLU A 34 2.84 -4.78 -16.93
C GLU A 34 1.52 -4.72 -16.16
N CYS A 35 1.16 -3.56 -15.60
CA CYS A 35 -0.14 -3.40 -14.93
C CYS A 35 -1.29 -3.70 -15.88
N ARG A 36 -1.21 -3.17 -17.12
CA ARG A 36 -2.22 -3.42 -18.16
C ARG A 36 -2.25 -4.89 -18.55
N GLU A 37 -1.09 -5.52 -18.68
CA GLU A 37 -0.99 -6.95 -19.01
C GLU A 37 -1.61 -7.84 -17.92
N VAL A 38 -1.36 -7.52 -16.65
CA VAL A 38 -1.93 -8.24 -15.51
C VAL A 38 -3.46 -8.13 -15.52
N ILE A 39 -3.99 -6.93 -15.74
CA ILE A 39 -5.44 -6.69 -15.84
C ILE A 39 -6.02 -7.52 -16.99
N ASP A 40 -5.45 -7.40 -18.18
CA ASP A 40 -5.97 -8.04 -19.39
C ASP A 40 -5.95 -9.58 -19.25
N ARG A 41 -4.82 -10.14 -18.81
CA ARG A 41 -4.69 -11.57 -18.51
C ARG A 41 -5.72 -12.04 -17.49
N SER A 42 -5.95 -11.27 -16.42
CA SER A 42 -6.96 -11.60 -15.42
C SER A 42 -8.37 -11.54 -15.98
N TRP A 43 -8.65 -10.53 -16.82
CA TRP A 43 -9.97 -10.29 -17.39
C TRP A 43 -10.38 -11.30 -18.45
N ARG A 44 -9.42 -11.90 -19.16
CA ARG A 44 -9.65 -12.98 -20.13
C ARG A 44 -10.11 -14.30 -19.49
N ARG A 45 -9.94 -14.48 -18.18
CA ARG A 45 -10.39 -15.69 -17.48
C ARG A 45 -11.91 -15.88 -17.65
N LYS A 46 -12.30 -17.08 -18.07
CA LYS A 46 -13.71 -17.45 -18.28
C LYS A 46 -14.33 -17.90 -16.97
N PHE A 47 -15.50 -17.36 -16.65
CA PHE A 47 -16.33 -17.77 -15.51
C PHE A 47 -17.73 -18.09 -16.00
N HIS A 48 -18.39 -19.02 -15.33
CA HIS A 48 -19.74 -19.48 -15.65
C HIS A 48 -20.72 -19.02 -14.58
N GLY A 49 -22.00 -18.86 -14.94
CA GLY A 49 -23.07 -18.41 -14.05
C GLY A 49 -23.75 -17.13 -14.54
N THR A 50 -24.52 -16.49 -13.66
CA THR A 50 -25.22 -15.24 -13.99
C THR A 50 -24.23 -14.12 -14.31
N ARG A 51 -24.66 -13.13 -15.11
CA ARG A 51 -23.81 -11.98 -15.49
C ARG A 51 -23.18 -11.29 -14.28
N MET A 52 -23.95 -11.08 -13.20
CA MET A 52 -23.48 -10.49 -11.95
C MET A 52 -22.43 -11.36 -11.24
N HIS A 53 -22.61 -12.69 -11.24
CA HIS A 53 -21.65 -13.62 -10.66
C HIS A 53 -20.33 -13.60 -11.44
N VAL A 54 -20.39 -13.65 -12.78
CA VAL A 54 -19.22 -13.57 -13.66
C VAL A 54 -18.47 -12.25 -13.45
N TRP A 55 -19.19 -11.13 -13.43
CA TRP A 55 -18.61 -9.81 -13.19
C TRP A 55 -17.90 -9.72 -11.83
N GLY A 56 -18.55 -10.18 -10.75
CA GLY A 56 -17.94 -10.21 -9.42
C GLY A 56 -16.69 -11.10 -9.34
N ARG A 57 -16.69 -12.25 -10.03
CA ARG A 57 -15.52 -13.15 -10.11
C ARG A 57 -14.38 -12.52 -10.87
N LYS A 58 -14.64 -11.84 -11.98
CA LYS A 58 -13.61 -11.10 -12.74
C LYS A 58 -12.96 -10.00 -11.92
N ILE A 59 -13.76 -9.16 -11.24
CA ILE A 59 -13.22 -8.10 -10.37
C ILE A 59 -12.39 -8.70 -9.23
N LYS A 60 -12.90 -9.74 -8.57
CA LYS A 60 -12.18 -10.40 -7.47
C LYS A 60 -10.85 -11.01 -7.95
N GLY A 61 -10.85 -11.67 -9.11
CA GLY A 61 -9.66 -12.23 -9.73
C GLY A 61 -8.63 -11.15 -10.06
N CYS A 62 -9.07 -10.10 -10.77
CA CYS A 62 -8.23 -8.97 -11.16
C CYS A 62 -7.59 -8.29 -9.95
N ARG A 63 -8.38 -8.08 -8.89
CA ARG A 63 -7.91 -7.54 -7.62
C ARG A 63 -6.78 -8.39 -7.03
N VAL A 64 -6.95 -9.71 -6.98
CA VAL A 64 -5.96 -10.63 -6.38
C VAL A 64 -4.68 -10.66 -7.22
N ASP A 65 -4.81 -10.74 -8.54
CA ASP A 65 -3.64 -10.77 -9.43
C ASP A 65 -2.86 -9.45 -9.37
N LEU A 66 -3.55 -8.30 -9.36
CA LEU A 66 -2.93 -6.98 -9.19
C LEU A 66 -2.22 -6.85 -7.85
N GLN A 67 -2.85 -7.29 -6.76
CA GLN A 67 -2.23 -7.23 -5.44
C GLN A 67 -0.94 -8.07 -5.42
N LYS A 68 -0.99 -9.31 -5.90
CA LYS A 68 0.19 -10.20 -5.97
C LYS A 68 1.32 -9.60 -6.80
N TRP A 69 1.01 -9.06 -7.98
CA TRP A 69 2.00 -8.39 -8.82
C TRP A 69 2.61 -7.18 -8.12
N SER A 70 1.77 -6.33 -7.51
CA SER A 70 2.25 -5.12 -6.81
C SER A 70 3.11 -5.44 -5.58
N ASP A 71 2.78 -6.50 -4.84
CA ASP A 71 3.54 -6.96 -3.67
C ASP A 71 4.90 -7.55 -4.10
N GLY A 72 4.99 -8.15 -5.28
CA GLY A 72 6.27 -8.59 -5.83
C GLY A 72 7.15 -7.42 -6.29
N LYS A 73 6.55 -6.43 -6.96
CA LYS A 73 7.29 -5.37 -7.65
C LYS A 73 7.67 -4.19 -6.75
N PHE A 74 6.77 -3.76 -5.85
CA PHE A 74 6.91 -2.48 -5.14
C PHE A 74 7.12 -2.59 -3.63
N LEU A 75 7.08 -3.79 -3.05
CA LEU A 75 7.22 -3.99 -1.60
C LEU A 75 8.59 -3.54 -1.06
N ASN A 76 9.61 -3.51 -1.91
CA ASN A 76 10.99 -3.20 -1.57
C ASN A 76 11.50 -1.88 -2.15
N ASN A 77 10.64 -0.98 -2.66
CA ASN A 77 11.08 0.27 -3.31
C ASN A 77 12.11 1.06 -2.49
N ARG A 78 11.93 1.16 -1.17
CA ARG A 78 12.89 1.84 -0.28
C ARG A 78 14.25 1.12 -0.20
N LYS A 79 14.25 -0.21 -0.21
CA LYS A 79 15.51 -0.99 -0.26
C LYS A 79 16.21 -0.82 -1.62
N ILE A 80 15.43 -0.84 -2.70
CA ILE A 80 15.93 -0.63 -4.07
C ILE A 80 16.51 0.78 -4.22
N ALA A 81 15.84 1.80 -3.70
CA ALA A 81 16.36 3.17 -3.68
C ALA A 81 17.69 3.26 -2.92
N ASN A 82 17.76 2.65 -1.73
CA ASN A 82 19.00 2.62 -0.95
C ASN A 82 20.13 1.88 -1.67
N SER A 83 19.86 0.74 -2.32
CA SER A 83 20.89 0.02 -3.09
C SER A 83 21.36 0.82 -4.31
N LEU A 84 20.45 1.51 -5.00
CA LEU A 84 20.81 2.37 -6.13
C LEU A 84 21.62 3.59 -5.69
N LEU A 85 21.35 4.14 -4.49
CA LEU A 85 22.16 5.21 -3.91
C LEU A 85 23.58 4.74 -3.59
N VAL A 86 23.74 3.54 -3.02
CA VAL A 86 25.07 2.96 -2.76
C VAL A 86 25.81 2.64 -4.07
N GLU A 87 25.13 2.09 -5.07
CA GLU A 87 25.71 1.86 -6.40
C GLU A 87 26.14 3.18 -7.04
N LEU A 88 25.33 4.23 -6.92
CA LEU A 88 25.65 5.55 -7.44
C LEU A 88 26.91 6.12 -6.76
N ASP A 89 26.99 6.07 -5.43
CA ASP A 89 28.15 6.55 -4.67
C ASP A 89 29.45 5.86 -5.11
N GLN A 90 29.40 4.54 -5.32
CA GLN A 90 30.55 3.77 -5.82
C GLN A 90 30.94 4.16 -7.25
N LEU A 91 29.97 4.33 -8.15
CA LEU A 91 30.24 4.72 -9.54
C LEU A 91 30.81 6.13 -9.64
N GLN A 92 30.43 7.03 -8.72
CA GLN A 92 30.92 8.40 -8.67
C GLN A 92 32.41 8.49 -8.28
N LEU A 93 32.99 7.47 -7.66
CA LEU A 93 34.44 7.41 -7.37
C LEU A 93 35.30 7.38 -8.63
N ASN A 94 34.77 6.90 -9.75
CA ASN A 94 35.43 6.92 -11.05
C ASN A 94 34.44 7.41 -12.12
N TRP A 95 34.14 8.71 -12.05
CA TRP A 95 33.08 9.33 -12.84
C TRP A 95 33.27 9.20 -14.34
N ASP A 96 34.48 9.41 -14.85
CA ASP A 96 34.77 9.45 -16.29
C ASP A 96 34.53 8.09 -16.97
N ALA A 97 34.94 7.00 -16.31
CA ALA A 97 34.70 5.65 -16.82
C ALA A 97 33.23 5.22 -16.73
N ASN A 98 32.47 5.81 -15.79
CA ASN A 98 31.13 5.35 -15.43
C ASN A 98 30.00 6.29 -15.86
N TYR A 99 30.28 7.37 -16.58
CA TYR A 99 29.30 8.42 -16.91
C TYR A 99 27.95 7.88 -17.42
N GLY A 100 27.99 6.97 -18.40
CA GLY A 100 26.77 6.36 -18.96
C GLY A 100 26.01 5.51 -17.95
N LYS A 101 26.72 4.78 -17.08
CA LYS A 101 26.12 3.95 -16.03
C LYS A 101 25.50 4.80 -14.93
N ILE A 102 26.15 5.89 -14.54
CA ILE A 102 25.63 6.85 -13.56
C ILE A 102 24.31 7.44 -14.05
N GLY A 103 24.22 7.82 -15.33
CA GLY A 103 22.97 8.28 -15.93
C GLY A 103 21.83 7.26 -15.81
N GLN A 104 22.12 5.98 -16.09
CA GLN A 104 21.13 4.90 -15.98
C GLN A 104 20.68 4.68 -14.52
N VAL A 105 21.61 4.66 -13.56
CA VAL A 105 21.30 4.49 -12.14
C VAL A 105 20.49 5.67 -11.60
N ARG A 106 20.81 6.91 -12.00
CA ARG A 106 20.01 8.11 -11.68
C ARG A 106 18.59 8.01 -12.22
N ASN A 107 18.42 7.60 -13.47
CA ASN A 107 17.08 7.46 -14.06
C ASN A 107 16.25 6.42 -13.30
N LYS A 108 16.83 5.26 -12.98
CA LYS A 108 16.17 4.23 -12.17
C LYS A 108 15.80 4.75 -10.78
N LEU A 109 16.68 5.51 -10.14
CA LEU A 109 16.42 6.09 -8.82
C LEU A 109 15.26 7.10 -8.88
N ASN A 110 15.23 7.97 -9.89
CA ASN A 110 14.14 8.91 -10.13
C ASN A 110 12.81 8.19 -10.35
N ASP A 111 12.78 7.09 -11.10
CA ASP A 111 11.56 6.31 -11.31
C ASP A 111 11.02 5.73 -10.00
N VAL A 112 11.90 5.20 -9.14
CA VAL A 112 11.53 4.67 -7.82
C VAL A 112 10.96 5.78 -6.93
N TRP A 113 11.60 6.96 -6.91
CA TRP A 113 11.11 8.11 -6.15
C TRP A 113 9.78 8.63 -6.64
N ARG A 114 9.60 8.77 -7.96
CA ARG A 114 8.32 9.17 -8.56
C ARG A 114 7.20 8.20 -8.20
N HIS A 115 7.49 6.91 -8.15
CA HIS A 115 6.52 5.92 -7.71
C HIS A 115 6.13 6.10 -6.24
N GLU A 116 7.10 6.35 -5.37
CA GLU A 116 6.89 6.59 -3.94
C GLU A 116 6.14 7.90 -3.68
N GLU A 117 6.45 8.96 -4.42
CA GLU A 117 5.75 10.23 -4.38
C GLU A 117 4.26 10.05 -4.71
N LEU A 118 3.93 9.39 -5.83
CA LEU A 118 2.55 9.09 -6.22
C LEU A 118 1.81 8.26 -5.16
N TYR A 119 2.49 7.28 -4.58
CA TYR A 119 1.96 6.42 -3.52
C TYR A 119 1.57 7.23 -2.26
N TRP A 120 2.44 8.16 -1.84
CA TRP A 120 2.18 9.03 -0.69
C TRP A 120 1.13 10.09 -1.00
N LYS A 121 1.17 10.69 -2.19
CA LYS A 121 0.17 11.65 -2.69
C LYS A 121 -1.24 11.09 -2.64
N GLN A 122 -1.43 9.85 -3.11
CA GLN A 122 -2.74 9.19 -3.09
C GLN A 122 -3.25 8.95 -1.66
N ARG A 123 -2.35 8.59 -0.73
CA ARG A 123 -2.70 8.37 0.70
C ARG A 123 -3.00 9.65 1.45
N ALA A 124 -2.26 10.70 1.13
CA ALA A 124 -2.49 12.01 1.71
C ALA A 124 -3.86 12.57 1.32
N LYS A 125 -4.51 12.07 0.25
CA LYS A 125 -5.81 12.56 -0.28
C LYS A 125 -5.80 14.08 -0.47
N THR A 126 -4.65 14.66 -0.76
CA THR A 126 -4.49 16.11 -0.88
C THR A 126 -4.89 16.49 -2.29
N LYS A 127 -6.18 16.75 -2.49
CA LYS A 127 -6.65 17.41 -3.69
C LYS A 127 -6.21 18.88 -3.57
N TRP A 128 -5.24 19.25 -4.38
CA TRP A 128 -4.87 20.60 -4.83
C TRP A 128 -4.00 21.53 -3.97
N LEU A 129 -2.96 22.08 -4.65
CA LEU A 129 -2.56 23.49 -4.68
C LEU A 129 -2.03 24.06 -3.34
N LYS A 130 -0.73 24.29 -3.12
CA LYS A 130 -0.02 25.38 -3.79
C LYS A 130 1.52 25.35 -3.64
N GLU A 131 2.13 24.35 -3.02
CA GLU A 131 3.57 24.44 -2.71
C GLU A 131 4.31 23.11 -2.90
N GLY A 132 5.35 23.20 -3.72
CA GLY A 132 6.59 22.46 -3.53
C GLY A 132 6.61 21.03 -4.02
N ASP A 133 7.34 20.82 -5.10
CA ASP A 133 8.09 19.58 -5.33
C ASP A 133 8.95 19.32 -4.09
N GLU A 134 8.60 18.30 -3.30
CA GLU A 134 9.52 17.55 -2.44
C GLU A 134 8.72 16.51 -1.66
N ASN A 135 9.29 15.31 -1.58
CA ASN A 135 8.90 14.22 -0.69
C ASN A 135 9.10 14.63 0.78
N THR A 136 8.38 15.66 1.23
CA THR A 136 8.61 16.29 2.52
C THR A 136 8.12 15.37 3.64
N THR A 137 8.86 15.38 4.74
CA THR A 137 8.46 14.81 6.04
C THR A 137 7.02 15.21 6.42
N PHE A 138 6.55 16.37 5.94
CA PHE A 138 5.17 16.83 6.05
C PHE A 138 4.14 15.85 5.46
N PHE A 139 4.31 15.36 4.23
CA PHE A 139 3.37 14.40 3.64
C PHE A 139 3.37 13.07 4.38
N HIS A 140 4.54 12.62 4.82
CA HIS A 140 4.70 11.41 5.62
C HIS A 140 3.96 11.57 6.97
N ASN A 141 4.23 12.64 7.69
CA ASN A 141 3.62 12.95 8.99
C ASN A 141 2.11 13.15 8.86
N SER A 142 1.64 13.88 7.84
CA SER A 142 0.21 14.06 7.56
C SER A 142 -0.51 12.72 7.33
N THR A 143 0.13 11.80 6.60
CA THR A 143 -0.39 10.44 6.38
C THR A 143 -0.42 9.64 7.69
N VAL A 144 0.63 9.71 8.50
CA VAL A 144 0.69 9.07 9.83
C VAL A 144 -0.41 9.62 10.75
N HIS A 145 -0.61 10.94 10.79
CA HIS A 145 -1.66 11.58 11.57
C HIS A 145 -3.06 11.16 11.10
N LYS A 146 -3.32 11.10 9.79
CA LYS A 146 -4.60 10.59 9.26
C LYS A 146 -4.80 9.11 9.60
N LYS A 147 -3.75 8.29 9.53
CA LYS A 147 -3.79 6.88 9.92
C LYS A 147 -4.17 6.73 11.40
N ARG A 148 -3.58 7.53 12.29
CA ARG A 148 -3.91 7.55 13.72
C ARG A 148 -5.36 7.97 13.98
N ARG A 149 -5.83 9.01 13.28
CA ARG A 149 -7.21 9.52 13.41
C ARG A 149 -8.27 8.51 12.94
N ASN A 150 -7.99 7.80 11.85
CA ASN A 150 -8.91 6.81 11.27
C ASN A 150 -8.80 5.44 11.94
N GLN A 151 -7.96 5.29 12.96
CA GLN A 151 -7.87 4.07 13.74
C GLN A 151 -9.09 3.97 14.67
N ILE A 152 -9.98 3.02 14.39
CA ILE A 152 -11.10 2.72 15.28
C ILE A 152 -10.54 1.99 16.50
N ALA A 153 -10.36 2.71 17.60
CA ALA A 153 -9.82 2.14 18.85
C ALA A 153 -10.87 1.33 19.62
N ARG A 154 -12.14 1.73 19.58
CA ARG A 154 -13.24 1.03 20.26
C ARG A 154 -14.58 1.32 19.60
N ILE A 155 -15.44 0.31 19.51
CA ILE A 155 -16.85 0.49 19.12
C ILE A 155 -17.60 0.99 20.36
N LYS A 156 -18.26 2.15 20.26
CA LYS A 156 -19.11 2.68 21.35
C LYS A 156 -20.41 1.89 21.38
N LYS A 157 -20.74 1.25 22.50
CA LYS A 157 -22.08 0.67 22.68
C LYS A 157 -23.12 1.79 22.56
N PRO A 158 -24.27 1.56 21.90
CA PRO A 158 -25.35 2.53 21.89
C PRO A 158 -25.79 2.83 23.33
N LYS A 159 -25.87 4.12 23.68
CA LYS A 159 -26.46 4.58 24.95
C LYS A 159 -27.99 4.53 24.78
N TRP A 160 -28.58 3.35 24.93
CA TRP A 160 -30.01 3.29 25.20
C TRP A 160 -30.20 3.74 26.64
N ARG A 161 -30.80 4.93 26.83
CA ARG A 161 -31.24 5.36 28.16
C ARG A 161 -32.45 4.51 28.53
N LEU A 162 -32.27 3.56 29.44
CA LEU A 162 -33.39 3.06 30.24
C LEU A 162 -33.60 4.10 31.34
N GLY A 163 -34.60 4.95 31.14
CA GLY A 163 -35.23 5.66 32.24
C GLY A 163 -36.22 4.72 32.89
N VAL A 164 -36.00 4.43 34.16
CA VAL A 164 -37.06 4.14 35.13
C VAL A 164 -36.87 5.17 36.23
#